data_AF-A0A3C0VGU7-F1
#
_entry.id   AF-A0A3C0VGU7-F1
#
_cell.length_a   1.000
_cell.length_b   1.000
_cell.length_c   1.000
_cell.angle_alpha   90.00
_cell.angle_beta   90.00
_cell.angle_gamma   90.00
#
_symmetry.space_group_name_H-M   'P 1'
#
loop_
_entity.id
_entity.type
_entity.pdbx_description
1 polymer ?
#
loop_
_entity_poly.entity_id
_entity_poly.type
_entity_poly.pdbx_seq_one_letter_code
_entity_poly.pdbx_strand_id
1 'polypeptide(L)'
;MADALTRDAAQALAPPRGDDARRERFWRALCERAVLIFALICMVFVLISPQDRHLIPVRLAFCLCPTAVIALAAALQSRFPSSWLLWALRYCACLIFLPFFFRLTGQIAPFFPLGHFDDSIMALDRLLLGDPHASLRFQEAWPHPLIGELMCLSYFAYYLFVPVYAVHLIVTRLKQHAGPSADVAWYTACCALAYMLHYLAFFLFPVEGPAFHLAGGVARDPGYAMSALHHLVVSNGDVPGGGFPSSHVSIALLHVFIAARFGWRRLCVAAAAATAAICAATVYTQAHYAADALGGLASGALVWLLLTGIENARRRDAWRTGTLGAAQQ
;
A
#
# COMPACT_ATOMS: atom_id res chain seq x y z
N MET A 1 14.37 -39.26 21.49
CA MET A 1 13.20 -38.63 20.85
C MET A 1 12.79 -37.32 21.50
N ALA A 2 12.64 -37.23 22.83
CA ALA A 2 12.35 -35.97 23.52
C ALA A 2 13.42 -34.88 23.28
N ASP A 3 14.70 -35.25 23.25
CA ASP A 3 15.83 -34.34 23.03
C ASP A 3 15.98 -33.81 21.59
N ALA A 4 15.41 -34.51 20.61
CA ALA A 4 15.37 -34.06 19.22
C ALA A 4 14.21 -33.07 19.00
N LEU A 5 13.06 -33.35 19.61
CA LEU A 5 11.88 -32.47 19.57
C LEU A 5 12.10 -31.14 20.31
N THR A 6 12.86 -31.13 21.41
CA THR A 6 13.24 -29.89 22.12
C THR A 6 14.28 -29.07 21.37
N ARG A 7 15.21 -29.71 20.64
CA ARG A 7 16.16 -29.01 19.77
C ARG A 7 15.49 -28.37 18.55
N ASP A 8 14.55 -29.06 17.92
CA ASP A 8 13.77 -28.51 16.80
C ASP A 8 12.87 -27.34 17.25
N ALA A 9 12.22 -27.47 18.41
CA ALA A 9 11.43 -26.38 18.99
C ALA A 9 12.30 -25.17 19.41
N ALA A 10 13.49 -25.41 19.95
CA ALA A 10 14.43 -24.35 20.32
C ALA A 10 15.08 -23.68 19.09
N GLN A 11 15.33 -24.44 18.02
CA GLN A 11 15.79 -23.88 16.74
C GLN A 11 14.71 -23.05 16.06
N ALA A 12 13.44 -23.46 16.13
CA ALA A 12 12.31 -22.71 15.58
C ALA A 12 12.06 -21.34 16.27
N LEU A 13 12.60 -21.12 17.47
CA LEU A 13 12.45 -19.88 18.24
C LEU A 13 13.69 -18.96 18.20
N ALA A 14 14.79 -19.39 17.58
CA ALA A 14 16.05 -18.66 17.59
C ALA A 14 16.02 -17.45 16.62
N PRO A 15 16.47 -16.24 16.96
CA PRO A 15 16.44 -15.11 16.01
C PRO A 15 17.15 -15.44 14.68
N PRO A 16 16.77 -14.79 13.55
CA PRO A 16 17.40 -15.04 12.26
C PRO A 16 18.92 -14.91 12.39
N ARG A 17 19.67 -15.80 11.71
CA ARG A 17 21.14 -15.86 11.77
C ARG A 17 21.75 -15.45 10.42
N GLY A 18 22.96 -14.90 10.46
CA GLY A 18 23.71 -14.55 9.25
C GLY A 18 23.03 -13.45 8.41
N ASP A 19 22.87 -13.73 7.12
CA ASP A 19 22.34 -12.78 6.13
C ASP A 19 20.86 -12.43 6.34
N ASP A 20 20.03 -13.39 6.75
CA ASP A 20 18.59 -13.15 6.92
C ASP A 20 18.33 -12.10 8.01
N ALA A 21 19.08 -12.17 9.11
CA ALA A 21 19.03 -11.20 10.18
C ALA A 21 19.44 -9.79 9.71
N ARG A 22 20.42 -9.72 8.82
CA ARG A 22 20.92 -8.47 8.25
C ARG A 22 19.89 -7.85 7.30
N ARG A 23 19.27 -8.67 6.45
CA ARG A 23 18.18 -8.28 5.54
C ARG A 23 16.95 -7.80 6.33
N GLU A 24 16.54 -8.56 7.34
CA GLU A 24 15.43 -8.21 8.24
C GLU A 24 15.66 -6.85 8.90
N ARG A 25 16.81 -6.65 9.54
CA ARG A 25 17.14 -5.37 10.20
C ARG A 25 17.13 -4.20 9.22
N PHE A 26 17.65 -4.40 8.01
CA PHE A 26 17.68 -3.37 6.98
C PHE A 26 16.26 -2.96 6.57
N TRP A 27 15.43 -3.91 6.14
CA TRP A 27 14.08 -3.59 5.65
C TRP A 27 13.18 -3.04 6.74
N ARG A 28 13.28 -3.60 7.96
CA ARG A 28 12.57 -3.06 9.12
C ARG A 28 12.98 -1.61 9.40
N ALA A 29 14.28 -1.34 9.50
CA ALA A 29 14.77 0.02 9.77
C ALA A 29 14.42 1.00 8.64
N LEU A 30 14.48 0.58 7.38
CA LEU A 30 14.07 1.39 6.24
C LEU A 30 12.58 1.75 6.34
N CYS A 31 11.71 0.76 6.57
CA CYS A 31 10.27 0.96 6.70
C CYS A 31 9.94 1.90 7.86
N GLU A 32 10.48 1.64 9.05
CA GLU A 32 10.24 2.47 10.23
C GLU A 32 10.71 3.90 10.00
N ARG A 33 11.94 4.10 9.50
CA ARG A 33 12.46 5.44 9.19
C ARG A 33 11.63 6.16 8.15
N ALA A 34 11.19 5.46 7.11
CA ALA A 34 10.34 6.03 6.07
C ALA A 34 9.04 6.54 6.70
N VAL A 35 8.31 5.70 7.44
CA VAL A 35 7.07 6.09 8.14
C VAL A 35 7.28 7.29 9.06
N LEU A 36 8.39 7.33 9.82
CA LEU A 36 8.73 8.45 10.69
C LEU A 36 8.96 9.75 9.91
N ILE A 37 9.75 9.69 8.83
CA ILE A 37 10.05 10.86 7.98
C ILE A 37 8.75 11.38 7.37
N PHE A 38 7.90 10.50 6.88
CA PHE A 38 6.63 10.90 6.26
C PHE A 38 5.64 11.45 7.27
N ALA A 39 5.55 10.88 8.47
CA ALA A 39 4.77 11.45 9.57
C ALA A 39 5.26 12.86 9.92
N LEU A 40 6.57 13.10 9.88
CA LEU A 40 7.16 14.42 10.11
C LEU A 40 6.78 15.42 9.01
N ILE A 41 6.82 14.99 7.74
CA ILE A 41 6.35 15.79 6.60
C ILE A 41 4.87 16.17 6.76
N CYS A 42 4.01 15.18 7.04
CA CYS A 42 2.59 15.40 7.30
C CYS A 42 2.35 16.35 8.47
N MET A 43 3.13 16.22 9.55
CA MET A 43 3.03 17.10 10.72
C MET A 43 3.32 18.56 10.35
N VAL A 44 4.35 18.82 9.54
CA VAL A 44 4.64 20.18 9.06
C VAL A 44 3.42 20.74 8.35
N PHE A 45 2.86 20.01 7.38
CA PHE A 45 1.68 20.44 6.64
C PHE A 45 0.45 20.66 7.52
N VAL A 46 0.19 19.78 8.49
CA VAL A 46 -0.92 19.93 9.45
C VAL A 46 -0.77 21.23 10.24
N LEU A 47 0.44 21.59 10.67
CA LEU A 47 0.69 22.80 11.44
C LEU A 47 0.54 24.08 10.63
N ILE A 48 0.93 24.06 9.35
CA ILE A 48 0.83 25.23 8.47
C ILE A 48 -0.56 25.34 7.83
N SER A 49 -1.42 24.31 7.93
CA SER A 49 -2.74 24.27 7.26
C SER A 49 -3.61 25.47 7.65
N PRO A 50 -4.06 26.28 6.67
CA PRO A 50 -4.99 27.36 6.96
C PRO A 50 -6.39 26.82 7.30
N GLN A 51 -6.70 25.58 6.91
CA GLN A 51 -8.00 24.94 7.06
C GLN A 51 -8.09 24.15 8.37
N ASP A 52 -9.30 24.06 8.94
CA ASP A 52 -9.65 23.21 10.08
C ASP A 52 -8.69 23.28 11.28
N ARG A 53 -8.24 24.48 11.65
CA ARG A 53 -7.26 24.66 12.74
C ARG A 53 -7.67 24.01 14.07
N HIS A 54 -8.96 23.89 14.33
CA HIS A 54 -9.50 23.22 15.52
C HIS A 54 -9.20 21.70 15.55
N LEU A 55 -8.93 21.07 14.41
CA LEU A 55 -8.58 19.65 14.29
C LEU A 55 -7.08 19.37 14.37
N ILE A 56 -6.23 20.41 14.44
CA ILE A 56 -4.76 20.26 14.54
C ILE A 56 -4.35 19.28 15.65
N PRO A 57 -4.84 19.38 16.91
CA PRO A 57 -4.41 18.48 17.98
C PRO A 57 -4.69 17.00 17.66
N VAL A 58 -5.87 16.72 17.11
CA VAL A 58 -6.28 15.35 16.73
C VAL A 58 -5.42 14.84 15.59
N ARG A 59 -5.19 15.66 14.55
CA ARG A 59 -4.38 15.29 13.38
C ARG A 59 -2.91 15.06 13.74
N LEU A 60 -2.35 15.88 14.65
CA LEU A 60 -1.01 15.68 15.21
C LEU A 60 -0.92 14.37 16.00
N ALA A 61 -1.92 14.09 16.85
CA ALA A 61 -1.97 12.84 17.61
C ALA A 61 -1.93 11.63 16.68
N PHE A 62 -2.69 11.67 15.57
CA PHE A 62 -2.65 10.60 14.58
C PHE A 62 -1.33 10.51 13.79
N CYS A 63 -0.63 11.62 13.52
CA CYS A 63 0.73 11.56 12.95
C CYS A 63 1.74 10.93 13.92
N LEU A 64 1.59 11.18 15.22
CA LEU A 64 2.47 10.66 16.27
C LEU A 64 2.14 9.20 16.67
N CYS A 65 0.90 8.76 16.51
CA CYS A 65 0.44 7.43 16.90
C CYS A 65 1.24 6.28 16.25
N PRO A 66 1.49 6.24 14.92
CA PRO A 66 2.34 5.20 14.32
C PRO A 66 3.73 5.14 14.95
N THR A 67 4.36 6.30 15.16
CA THR A 67 5.67 6.43 15.79
C THR A 67 5.67 5.86 17.21
N ALA A 68 4.66 6.23 18.02
CA ALA A 68 4.52 5.76 19.39
C ALA A 68 4.26 4.25 19.46
N VAL A 69 3.40 3.72 18.59
CA VAL A 69 3.08 2.28 18.53
C VAL A 69 4.30 1.46 18.08
N ILE A 70 5.04 1.92 17.06
CA ILE A 70 6.26 1.27 16.60
C ILE A 70 7.34 1.29 17.71
N ALA A 71 7.53 2.43 18.37
CA ALA A 71 8.49 2.56 19.47
C ALA A 71 8.13 1.66 20.66
N LEU A 72 6.85 1.63 21.05
CA LEU A 72 6.35 0.75 22.10
C LEU A 72 6.51 -0.73 21.73
N ALA A 73 6.14 -1.11 20.50
CA ALA A 73 6.31 -2.47 20.01
C ALA A 73 7.80 -2.88 20.00
N ALA A 74 8.71 -1.98 19.62
CA ALA A 74 10.15 -2.22 19.67
C ALA A 74 10.67 -2.39 21.12
N ALA A 75 10.20 -1.55 22.05
CA ALA A 75 10.56 -1.64 23.47
C ALA A 75 10.01 -2.90 24.16
N LEU A 76 8.81 -3.36 23.77
CA LEU A 76 8.26 -4.62 24.25
C LEU A 76 8.97 -5.82 23.62
N GLN A 77 9.31 -5.75 22.34
CA GLN A 77 10.03 -6.82 21.65
C GLN A 77 11.45 -7.01 22.19
N SER A 78 12.11 -5.96 22.69
CA SER A 78 13.42 -6.13 23.35
C SER A 78 13.32 -6.88 24.69
N ARG A 79 12.16 -6.81 25.37
CA ARG A 79 11.88 -7.59 26.59
C ARG A 79 11.40 -9.00 26.29
N PHE A 80 10.66 -9.19 25.19
CA PHE A 80 10.05 -10.46 24.79
C PHE A 80 10.42 -10.82 23.34
N PRO A 81 11.70 -11.14 23.05
CA PRO A 81 12.20 -11.32 21.69
C PRO A 81 11.57 -12.49 20.94
N SER A 82 11.09 -13.51 21.67
CA SER A 82 10.46 -14.71 21.11
C SER A 82 8.96 -14.55 20.83
N SER A 83 8.35 -13.39 21.16
CA SER A 83 6.92 -13.18 20.95
C SER A 83 6.61 -12.90 19.48
N TRP A 84 6.01 -13.90 18.82
CA TRP A 84 5.55 -13.75 17.44
C TRP A 84 4.49 -12.66 17.29
N LEU A 85 3.65 -12.45 18.32
CA LEU A 85 2.61 -11.43 18.29
C LEU A 85 3.21 -10.01 18.25
N LEU A 86 4.22 -9.74 19.10
CA LEU A 86 4.90 -8.44 19.12
C LEU A 86 5.66 -8.18 17.82
N TRP A 87 6.28 -9.22 17.26
CA TRP A 87 6.91 -9.17 15.95
C TRP A 87 5.89 -8.79 14.86
N ALA A 88 4.79 -9.53 14.75
CA ALA A 88 3.76 -9.28 13.75
C ALA A 88 3.14 -7.89 13.92
N LEU A 89 2.84 -7.49 15.16
CA LEU A 89 2.29 -6.17 15.47
C LEU A 89 3.22 -5.05 15.04
N ARG A 90 4.53 -5.17 15.30
CA ARG A 90 5.52 -4.15 14.90
C ARG A 90 5.54 -3.95 13.38
N TYR A 91 5.44 -5.02 12.61
CA TYR A 91 5.36 -4.93 11.15
C TYR A 91 4.02 -4.36 10.68
N CYS A 92 2.91 -4.88 11.20
CA CYS A 92 1.57 -4.42 10.83
C CYS A 92 1.32 -2.95 11.24
N ALA A 93 1.94 -2.47 12.31
CA ALA A 93 1.85 -1.08 12.73
C ALA A 93 2.32 -0.10 11.64
N CYS A 94 3.30 -0.48 10.81
CA CYS A 94 3.73 0.37 9.69
C CYS A 94 2.66 0.49 8.58
N LEU A 95 1.69 -0.43 8.52
CA LEU A 95 0.66 -0.50 7.47
C LEU A 95 -0.69 0.05 7.95
N ILE A 96 -1.06 -0.20 9.20
CA ILE A 96 -2.39 0.16 9.76
C ILE A 96 -2.65 1.67 9.72
N PHE A 97 -1.61 2.50 9.82
CA PHE A 97 -1.77 3.96 9.81
C PHE A 97 -1.74 4.58 8.41
N LEU A 98 -1.45 3.81 7.35
CA LEU A 98 -1.40 4.34 5.98
C LEU A 98 -2.73 4.96 5.51
N PRO A 99 -3.92 4.40 5.82
CA PRO A 99 -5.18 5.04 5.46
C PRO A 99 -5.39 6.41 6.14
N PHE A 100 -4.80 6.63 7.32
CA PHE A 100 -4.86 7.92 7.99
C PHE A 100 -4.03 8.97 7.23
N PHE A 101 -2.82 8.61 6.81
CA PHE A 101 -1.98 9.48 6.00
C PHE A 101 -2.63 9.87 4.67
N PHE A 102 -3.39 8.95 4.05
CA PHE A 102 -4.17 9.27 2.85
C PHE A 102 -5.14 10.43 3.08
N ARG A 103 -5.90 10.46 4.19
CA ARG A 103 -6.83 11.58 4.45
C ARG A 103 -6.14 12.95 4.58
N LEU A 104 -4.85 12.97 4.89
CA LEU A 104 -4.09 14.21 4.96
C LEU A 104 -3.77 14.77 3.58
N THR A 105 -3.84 13.98 2.50
CA THR A 105 -3.58 14.46 1.13
C THR A 105 -4.54 15.57 0.72
N GLY A 106 -5.83 15.44 1.00
CA GLY A 106 -6.83 16.48 0.69
C GLY A 106 -6.59 17.80 1.44
N GLN A 107 -5.92 17.78 2.59
CA GLN A 107 -5.56 19.01 3.33
C GLN A 107 -4.27 19.65 2.81
N ILE A 108 -3.44 18.86 2.16
CA ILE A 108 -2.17 19.29 1.59
C ILE A 108 -2.39 19.86 0.19
N ALA A 109 -3.36 19.32 -0.56
CA ALA A 109 -3.68 19.77 -1.92
C ALA A 109 -3.82 21.31 -2.07
N PRO A 110 -4.51 22.05 -1.18
CA PRO A 110 -4.66 23.51 -1.29
C PRO A 110 -3.36 24.32 -1.19
N PHE A 111 -2.27 23.73 -0.70
CA PHE A 111 -0.97 24.41 -0.62
C PHE A 111 -0.23 24.49 -1.96
N PHE A 112 -0.62 23.65 -2.92
CA PHE A 112 0.06 23.59 -4.20
C PHE A 112 -0.65 24.54 -5.18
N PRO A 113 0.00 25.65 -5.57
CA PRO A 113 -0.63 26.73 -6.34
C PRO A 113 -0.96 26.33 -7.79
N LEU A 114 -0.60 25.12 -8.20
CA LEU A 114 -0.84 24.60 -9.55
C LEU A 114 -2.29 24.12 -9.76
N GLY A 115 -3.10 24.07 -8.69
CA GLY A 115 -4.46 23.54 -8.75
C GLY A 115 -4.47 22.03 -9.00
N HIS A 116 -5.60 21.52 -9.50
CA HIS A 116 -5.76 20.11 -9.84
C HIS A 116 -5.36 19.82 -11.29
N PHE A 117 -4.84 18.62 -11.54
CA PHE A 117 -4.36 18.20 -12.85
C PHE A 117 -5.40 17.41 -13.66
N ASP A 118 -6.67 17.42 -13.27
CA ASP A 118 -7.77 16.70 -13.93
C ASP A 118 -7.84 16.98 -15.44
N ASP A 119 -7.75 18.24 -15.88
CA ASP A 119 -7.73 18.59 -17.31
C ASP A 119 -6.58 17.93 -18.09
N SER A 120 -5.41 17.80 -17.45
CA SER A 120 -4.24 17.16 -18.06
C SER A 120 -4.44 15.65 -18.19
N ILE A 121 -5.06 15.03 -17.19
CA ILE A 121 -5.40 13.60 -17.22
C ILE A 121 -6.52 13.34 -18.22
N MET A 122 -7.53 14.20 -18.32
CA MET A 122 -8.58 14.12 -19.33
C MET A 122 -8.04 14.27 -20.76
N ALA A 123 -7.04 15.14 -20.97
CA ALA A 123 -6.36 15.23 -22.25
C ALA A 123 -5.62 13.92 -22.60
N LEU A 124 -5.05 13.24 -21.59
CA LEU A 124 -4.44 11.93 -21.77
C LEU A 124 -5.49 10.85 -22.06
N ASP A 125 -6.64 10.85 -21.40
CA ASP A 125 -7.77 9.96 -21.71
C ASP A 125 -8.26 10.17 -23.16
N ARG A 126 -8.36 11.42 -23.61
CA ARG A 126 -8.66 11.75 -25.02
C ARG A 126 -7.62 11.17 -25.97
N LEU A 127 -6.34 11.27 -25.64
CA LEU A 127 -5.27 10.73 -26.48
C LEU A 127 -5.32 9.19 -26.55
N LEU A 128 -5.58 8.53 -25.42
CA LEU A 128 -5.53 7.08 -25.30
C LEU A 128 -6.80 6.38 -25.81
N LEU A 129 -7.96 6.96 -25.54
CA LEU A 129 -9.27 6.35 -25.75
C LEU A 129 -10.17 7.14 -26.72
N GLY A 130 -9.73 8.32 -27.17
CA GLY A 130 -10.52 9.20 -28.04
C GLY A 130 -11.57 10.05 -27.31
N ASP A 131 -11.76 9.84 -26.00
CA ASP A 131 -12.77 10.53 -25.20
C ASP A 131 -12.19 10.97 -23.83
N PRO A 132 -12.17 12.28 -23.50
CA PRO A 132 -11.74 12.76 -22.17
C PRO A 132 -12.70 12.37 -21.03
N HIS A 133 -13.92 11.91 -21.34
CA HIS A 133 -14.94 11.50 -20.38
C HIS A 133 -15.17 9.98 -20.42
N ALA A 134 -14.15 9.21 -20.80
CA ALA A 134 -14.24 7.75 -20.98
C ALA A 134 -14.79 7.02 -19.74
N SER A 135 -14.48 7.48 -18.52
CA SER A 135 -15.01 6.92 -17.27
C SER A 135 -16.54 7.02 -17.14
N LEU A 136 -17.12 8.17 -17.48
CA LEU A 136 -18.57 8.38 -17.52
C LEU A 136 -19.22 7.50 -18.58
N ARG A 137 -18.66 7.52 -19.80
CA ARG A 137 -19.18 6.70 -20.92
C ARG A 137 -19.13 5.22 -20.63
N PHE A 138 -18.12 4.74 -19.90
CA PHE A 138 -18.01 3.33 -19.57
C PHE A 138 -19.19 2.87 -18.71
N GLN A 139 -19.60 3.67 -17.73
CA GLN A 139 -20.78 3.38 -16.91
C GLN A 139 -22.09 3.54 -17.71
N GLU A 140 -22.21 4.59 -18.53
CA GLU A 140 -23.38 4.82 -19.39
C GLU A 140 -23.61 3.68 -20.40
N ALA A 141 -22.54 3.10 -20.93
CA ALA A 141 -22.60 1.98 -21.87
C ALA A 141 -23.05 0.67 -21.20
N TRP A 142 -22.80 0.51 -19.89
CA TRP A 142 -23.10 -0.71 -19.14
C TRP A 142 -23.87 -0.42 -17.84
N PRO A 143 -25.05 0.20 -17.89
CA PRO A 143 -25.74 0.73 -16.71
C PRO A 143 -26.43 -0.35 -15.86
N HIS A 144 -26.23 -1.63 -16.17
CA HIS A 144 -26.95 -2.73 -15.55
C HIS A 144 -26.52 -2.91 -14.08
N PRO A 145 -27.44 -3.02 -13.10
CA PRO A 145 -27.10 -3.10 -11.67
C PRO A 145 -26.15 -4.25 -11.30
N LEU A 146 -26.26 -5.40 -11.98
CA LEU A 146 -25.33 -6.53 -11.73
C LEU A 146 -23.90 -6.23 -12.18
N ILE A 147 -23.72 -5.37 -13.20
CA ILE A 147 -22.38 -4.95 -13.63
C ILE A 147 -21.81 -3.98 -12.59
N GLY A 148 -22.60 -3.02 -12.12
CA GLY A 148 -22.14 -2.14 -11.04
C GLY A 148 -21.85 -2.86 -9.73
N GLU A 149 -22.65 -3.87 -9.34
CA GLU A 149 -22.34 -4.75 -8.21
C GLU A 149 -20.97 -5.45 -8.39
N LEU A 150 -20.70 -6.00 -9.57
CA LEU A 150 -19.43 -6.65 -9.86
C LEU A 150 -18.26 -5.65 -9.83
N MET A 151 -18.44 -4.44 -10.36
CA MET A 151 -17.43 -3.40 -10.38
C MET A 151 -17.14 -2.89 -8.96
N CYS A 152 -18.16 -2.63 -8.16
CA CYS A 152 -17.99 -2.22 -6.77
C CYS A 152 -17.35 -3.34 -5.92
N LEU A 153 -17.75 -4.60 -6.11
CA LEU A 153 -17.08 -5.74 -5.47
C LEU A 153 -15.60 -5.82 -5.87
N SER A 154 -15.30 -5.64 -7.15
CA SER A 154 -13.93 -5.67 -7.68
C SER A 154 -13.11 -4.51 -7.13
N TYR A 155 -13.68 -3.31 -7.04
CA TYR A 155 -13.07 -2.17 -6.37
C TYR A 155 -12.74 -2.51 -4.91
N PHE A 156 -13.67 -3.10 -4.16
CA PHE A 156 -13.45 -3.48 -2.77
C PHE A 156 -12.42 -4.60 -2.58
N ALA A 157 -12.23 -5.47 -3.57
CA ALA A 157 -11.23 -6.53 -3.51
C ALA A 157 -9.81 -5.98 -3.26
N TYR A 158 -9.53 -4.74 -3.66
CA TYR A 158 -8.30 -4.03 -3.34
C TYR A 158 -7.95 -4.07 -1.84
N TYR A 159 -8.91 -3.83 -0.94
CA TYR A 159 -8.66 -3.78 0.50
C TYR A 159 -8.25 -5.15 1.08
N LEU A 160 -8.42 -6.24 0.33
CA LEU A 160 -8.02 -7.58 0.74
C LEU A 160 -6.55 -7.90 0.41
N PHE A 161 -5.92 -7.18 -0.52
CA PHE A 161 -4.56 -7.52 -0.98
C PHE A 161 -3.54 -7.51 0.16
N VAL A 162 -3.42 -6.39 0.87
CA VAL A 162 -2.47 -6.26 1.97
C VAL A 162 -2.72 -7.26 3.11
N PRO A 163 -3.95 -7.38 3.68
CA PRO A 163 -4.17 -8.30 4.80
C PRO A 163 -4.04 -9.78 4.40
N VAL A 164 -4.55 -10.19 3.22
CA VAL A 164 -4.45 -11.59 2.78
C VAL A 164 -3.00 -11.99 2.59
N TYR A 165 -2.19 -11.16 1.93
CA TYR A 165 -0.77 -11.47 1.72
C TYR A 165 0.04 -11.39 3.00
N ALA A 166 -0.24 -10.41 3.87
CA ALA A 166 0.40 -10.31 5.18
C ALA A 166 0.14 -11.56 6.02
N VAL A 167 -1.13 -11.98 6.14
CA VAL A 167 -1.52 -13.17 6.90
C VAL A 167 -0.93 -14.43 6.27
N HIS A 168 -1.03 -14.58 4.94
CA HIS A 168 -0.47 -15.74 4.25
C HIS A 168 1.05 -15.87 4.46
N LEU A 169 1.78 -14.75 4.34
CA LEU A 169 3.22 -14.72 4.56
C LEU A 169 3.56 -15.02 6.02
N ILE A 170 2.91 -14.36 6.97
CA ILE A 170 3.12 -14.54 8.40
C ILE A 170 2.87 -16.00 8.80
N VAL A 171 1.71 -16.58 8.44
CA VAL A 171 1.37 -17.96 8.77
C VAL A 171 2.38 -18.94 8.16
N THR A 172 2.79 -18.72 6.90
CA THR A 172 3.79 -19.58 6.25
C THR A 172 5.13 -19.50 6.96
N ARG A 173 5.53 -18.31 7.43
CA ARG A 173 6.79 -18.13 8.16
C ARG A 173 6.73 -18.67 9.58
N LEU A 174 5.64 -18.48 10.31
CA LEU A 174 5.48 -19.04 11.66
C LEU A 174 5.57 -20.57 11.67
N LYS A 175 5.15 -21.25 10.60
CA LYS A 175 5.31 -22.71 10.45
C LYS A 175 6.76 -23.15 10.26
N GLN A 176 7.62 -22.28 9.72
CA GLN A 176 9.03 -22.56 9.50
C GLN A 176 9.87 -22.11 10.69
N HIS A 177 9.55 -20.92 11.21
CA HIS A 177 10.34 -20.21 12.20
C HIS A 177 9.47 -19.18 12.95
N ALA A 178 9.35 -19.35 14.26
CA ALA A 178 8.63 -18.44 15.15
C ALA A 178 9.52 -17.26 15.55
N GLY A 179 9.68 -16.28 14.64
CA GLY A 179 10.46 -15.08 14.91
C GLY A 179 10.56 -14.10 13.75
N PRO A 180 11.43 -13.08 13.87
CA PRO A 180 11.64 -12.09 12.83
C PRO A 180 12.04 -12.68 11.49
N SER A 181 11.35 -12.28 10.42
CA SER A 181 11.59 -12.75 9.06
C SER A 181 11.97 -11.60 8.14
N ALA A 182 13.07 -11.76 7.39
CA ALA A 182 13.47 -10.79 6.37
C ALA A 182 12.41 -10.59 5.29
N ASP A 183 11.69 -11.66 4.94
CA ASP A 183 10.70 -11.61 3.87
C ASP A 183 9.43 -10.86 4.29
N VAL A 184 9.01 -10.98 5.56
CA VAL A 184 7.93 -10.16 6.12
C VAL A 184 8.36 -8.71 6.25
N ALA A 185 9.60 -8.46 6.69
CA ALA A 185 10.15 -7.10 6.77
C ALA A 185 10.20 -6.43 5.39
N TRP A 186 10.68 -7.17 4.39
CA TRP A 186 10.71 -6.73 3.00
C TRP A 186 9.31 -6.45 2.47
N TYR A 187 8.36 -7.37 2.65
CA TYR A 187 6.97 -7.20 2.22
C TYR A 187 6.34 -5.94 2.82
N THR A 188 6.44 -5.77 4.15
CA THR A 188 5.92 -4.59 4.85
C THR A 188 6.56 -3.31 4.33
N ALA A 189 7.88 -3.29 4.13
CA ALA A 189 8.57 -2.16 3.56
C ALA A 189 8.11 -1.85 2.13
N CYS A 190 7.86 -2.88 1.31
CA CYS A 190 7.36 -2.71 -0.04
C CYS A 190 5.99 -2.01 -0.04
N CYS A 191 5.04 -2.51 0.76
CA CYS A 191 3.72 -1.92 0.85
C CYS A 191 3.78 -0.50 1.41
N ALA A 192 4.48 -0.27 2.53
CA ALA A 192 4.58 1.06 3.14
C ALA A 192 5.20 2.08 2.19
N LEU A 193 6.34 1.76 1.57
CA LEU A 193 7.00 2.65 0.61
C LEU A 193 6.14 2.90 -0.62
N ALA A 194 5.45 1.88 -1.14
CA ALA A 194 4.54 2.05 -2.27
C ALA A 194 3.44 3.08 -1.96
N TYR A 195 2.75 2.94 -0.82
CA TYR A 195 1.74 3.91 -0.39
C TYR A 195 2.30 5.31 -0.21
N MET A 196 3.43 5.44 0.48
CA MET A 196 4.04 6.74 0.74
C MET A 196 4.50 7.45 -0.53
N LEU A 197 5.02 6.70 -1.53
CA LEU A 197 5.36 7.25 -2.84
C LEU A 197 4.12 7.74 -3.58
N HIS A 198 2.99 7.03 -3.49
CA HIS A 198 1.72 7.52 -4.05
C HIS A 198 1.25 8.77 -3.33
N TYR A 199 1.29 8.82 -2.00
CA TYR A 199 0.88 10.00 -1.26
C TYR A 199 1.76 11.21 -1.57
N LEU A 200 3.07 11.01 -1.76
CA LEU A 200 3.95 12.07 -2.23
C LEU A 200 3.59 12.52 -3.65
N ALA A 201 3.25 11.59 -4.55
CA ALA A 201 2.76 11.93 -5.89
C ALA A 201 1.46 12.74 -5.82
N PHE A 202 0.52 12.38 -4.93
CA PHE A 202 -0.73 13.12 -4.72
C PHE A 202 -0.49 14.54 -4.19
N PHE A 203 0.55 14.75 -3.39
CA PHE A 203 0.92 16.11 -2.97
C PHE A 203 1.44 16.94 -4.14
N LEU A 204 2.25 16.34 -5.02
CA LEU A 204 2.91 17.06 -6.11
C LEU A 204 2.02 17.25 -7.35
N PHE A 205 1.11 16.29 -7.60
CA PHE A 205 0.24 16.22 -8.77
C PHE A 205 -1.19 15.84 -8.33
N PRO A 206 -1.89 16.70 -7.57
CA PRO A 206 -3.21 16.38 -7.07
C PRO A 206 -4.20 16.27 -8.25
N VAL A 207 -4.93 15.16 -8.30
CA VAL A 207 -6.01 14.89 -9.26
C VAL A 207 -7.23 14.48 -8.45
N GLU A 208 -8.37 15.12 -8.69
CA GLU A 208 -9.60 14.87 -7.93
C GLU A 208 -10.26 13.56 -8.35
N GLY A 209 -10.27 13.27 -9.65
CA GLY A 209 -10.92 12.11 -10.22
C GLY A 209 -12.32 12.44 -10.74
N PRO A 210 -12.88 11.60 -11.63
CA PRO A 210 -14.12 11.91 -12.35
C PRO A 210 -15.33 12.15 -11.45
N ALA A 211 -15.44 11.43 -10.33
CA ALA A 211 -16.55 11.57 -9.40
C ALA A 211 -16.63 12.99 -8.83
N PHE A 212 -15.51 13.57 -8.39
CA PHE A 212 -15.43 14.93 -7.86
C PHE A 212 -15.48 15.98 -8.97
N HIS A 213 -14.65 15.82 -9.99
CA HIS A 213 -14.46 16.83 -11.03
C HIS A 213 -15.63 16.95 -12.01
N LEU A 214 -16.26 15.82 -12.37
CA LEU A 214 -17.28 15.76 -13.44
C LEU A 214 -18.69 15.40 -12.92
N ALA A 215 -18.80 14.65 -11.82
CA ALA A 215 -20.09 14.13 -11.32
C ALA A 215 -20.59 14.80 -10.03
N GLY A 216 -19.93 15.87 -9.58
CA GLY A 216 -20.34 16.66 -8.42
C GLY A 216 -20.06 15.99 -7.06
N GLY A 217 -19.10 15.07 -7.00
CA GLY A 217 -18.60 14.45 -5.77
C GLY A 217 -19.44 13.31 -5.21
N VAL A 218 -20.39 12.76 -5.98
CA VAL A 218 -21.27 11.67 -5.53
C VAL A 218 -21.08 10.46 -6.44
N ALA A 219 -20.73 9.31 -5.85
CA ALA A 219 -20.70 8.04 -6.55
C ALA A 219 -22.12 7.71 -7.06
N ARG A 220 -22.26 7.38 -8.34
CA ARG A 220 -23.56 7.08 -8.98
C ARG A 220 -23.61 5.67 -9.57
N ASP A 221 -22.70 4.80 -9.14
CA ASP A 221 -22.65 3.42 -9.65
C ASP A 221 -23.98 2.69 -9.40
N PRO A 222 -24.56 2.05 -10.43
CA PRO A 222 -25.84 1.35 -10.32
C PRO A 222 -25.67 0.03 -9.58
N GLY A 223 -26.51 -0.28 -8.61
CA GLY A 223 -26.42 -1.54 -7.89
C GLY A 223 -27.30 -1.63 -6.66
N TYR A 224 -26.95 -2.56 -5.79
CA TYR A 224 -27.65 -2.92 -4.57
C TYR A 224 -26.71 -2.78 -3.36
N ALA A 225 -26.24 -3.89 -2.79
CA ALA A 225 -25.48 -3.91 -1.54
C ALA A 225 -24.03 -3.45 -1.71
N MET A 226 -23.32 -3.90 -2.76
CA MET A 226 -21.93 -3.50 -2.98
C MET A 226 -21.83 -2.04 -3.42
N SER A 227 -22.79 -1.57 -4.23
CA SER A 227 -22.90 -0.14 -4.56
C SER A 227 -23.19 0.70 -3.33
N ALA A 228 -24.16 0.33 -2.48
CA ALA A 228 -24.43 1.06 -1.24
C ALA A 228 -23.21 1.11 -0.31
N LEU A 229 -22.46 0.00 -0.21
CA LEU A 229 -21.21 -0.03 0.56
C LEU A 229 -20.14 0.87 -0.07
N HIS A 230 -20.02 0.87 -1.41
CA HIS A 230 -19.09 1.73 -2.15
C HIS A 230 -19.37 3.19 -1.87
N HIS A 231 -20.63 3.59 -1.97
CA HIS A 231 -21.08 4.96 -1.69
C HIS A 231 -20.77 5.36 -0.25
N LEU A 232 -21.04 4.47 0.71
CA LEU A 232 -20.72 4.72 2.13
C LEU A 232 -19.23 4.96 2.34
N VAL A 233 -18.38 4.10 1.77
CA VAL A 233 -16.92 4.18 1.96
C VAL A 233 -16.34 5.41 1.27
N VAL A 234 -16.71 5.68 0.02
CA VAL A 234 -16.20 6.83 -0.72
C VAL A 234 -16.66 8.15 -0.08
N SER A 235 -17.96 8.26 0.26
CA SER A 235 -18.50 9.50 0.84
C SER A 235 -17.92 9.86 2.22
N ASN A 236 -17.35 8.90 2.95
CA ASN A 236 -16.75 9.10 4.28
C ASN A 236 -15.23 8.96 4.30
N GLY A 237 -14.64 8.43 3.24
CA GLY A 237 -13.27 7.94 3.19
C GLY A 237 -12.41 8.68 2.19
N ASP A 238 -13.01 9.11 1.08
CA ASP A 238 -12.27 9.68 -0.04
C ASP A 238 -12.03 11.18 0.13
N VAL A 239 -10.95 11.65 -0.46
CA VAL A 239 -10.54 13.05 -0.41
C VAL A 239 -10.11 13.51 -1.81
N PRO A 240 -10.55 14.70 -2.28
CA PRO A 240 -10.06 15.24 -3.54
C PRO A 240 -8.52 15.36 -3.55
N GLY A 241 -7.92 15.07 -4.69
CA GLY A 241 -6.47 15.16 -4.92
C GLY A 241 -5.71 13.83 -4.87
N GLY A 242 -6.38 12.71 -4.55
CA GLY A 242 -5.79 11.37 -4.45
C GLY A 242 -5.84 10.50 -5.72
N GLY A 243 -6.15 11.07 -6.89
CA GLY A 243 -6.45 10.33 -8.12
C GLY A 243 -5.23 9.74 -8.83
N PHE A 244 -4.21 10.55 -9.14
CA PHE A 244 -3.12 10.13 -10.04
C PHE A 244 -1.77 9.94 -9.32
N PRO A 245 -1.05 8.83 -9.56
CA PRO A 245 -1.48 7.60 -10.22
C PRO A 245 -2.36 6.73 -9.31
N SER A 246 -3.16 5.81 -9.88
CA SER A 246 -4.05 4.98 -9.06
C SER A 246 -3.28 4.04 -8.11
N SER A 247 -3.37 4.33 -6.81
CA SER A 247 -2.78 3.48 -5.75
C SER A 247 -3.47 2.11 -5.66
N HIS A 248 -4.78 2.04 -5.94
CA HIS A 248 -5.54 0.79 -6.00
C HIS A 248 -4.91 -0.20 -6.99
N VAL A 249 -4.68 0.28 -8.22
CA VAL A 249 -4.11 -0.52 -9.30
C VAL A 249 -2.64 -0.85 -9.03
N SER A 250 -1.86 0.14 -8.57
CA SER A 250 -0.43 -0.04 -8.31
C SER A 250 -0.15 -1.08 -7.24
N ILE A 251 -0.85 -1.01 -6.11
CA ILE A 251 -0.70 -1.96 -5.01
C ILE A 251 -1.22 -3.34 -5.42
N ALA A 252 -2.34 -3.43 -6.15
CA ALA A 252 -2.82 -4.72 -6.66
C ALA A 252 -1.77 -5.40 -7.56
N LEU A 253 -1.17 -4.65 -8.49
CA LEU A 253 -0.11 -5.16 -9.36
C LEU A 253 1.16 -5.55 -8.56
N LEU A 254 1.56 -4.73 -7.58
CA LEU A 254 2.70 -5.03 -6.72
C LEU A 254 2.56 -6.41 -6.05
N HIS A 255 1.34 -6.75 -5.62
CA HIS A 255 1.06 -8.05 -5.02
C HIS A 255 1.09 -9.21 -6.02
N VAL A 256 0.77 -8.99 -7.30
CA VAL A 256 1.02 -9.99 -8.36
C VAL A 256 2.51 -10.35 -8.39
N PHE A 257 3.39 -9.35 -8.40
CA PHE A 257 4.83 -9.57 -8.40
C PHE A 257 5.33 -10.22 -7.11
N ILE A 258 4.78 -9.84 -5.95
CA ILE A 258 5.09 -10.46 -4.66
C ILE A 258 4.70 -11.95 -4.66
N ALA A 259 3.49 -12.30 -5.12
CA ALA A 259 3.08 -13.69 -5.23
C ALA A 259 3.96 -14.49 -6.19
N ALA A 260 4.33 -13.89 -7.33
CA ALA A 260 5.25 -14.52 -8.28
C ALA A 260 6.61 -14.81 -7.63
N ARG A 261 7.18 -13.83 -6.90
CA ARG A 261 8.46 -13.98 -6.18
C ARG A 261 8.44 -15.12 -5.16
N PHE A 262 7.36 -15.26 -4.39
CA PHE A 262 7.25 -16.32 -3.40
C PHE A 262 6.76 -17.66 -3.98
N GLY A 263 6.55 -17.74 -5.30
CA GLY A 263 6.10 -18.97 -5.97
C GLY A 263 4.64 -19.34 -5.68
N TRP A 264 3.84 -18.38 -5.19
CA TRP A 264 2.43 -18.60 -4.84
C TRP A 264 1.54 -18.58 -6.09
N ARG A 265 1.70 -19.56 -6.98
CA ARG A 265 1.10 -19.58 -8.33
C ARG A 265 -0.41 -19.29 -8.34
N ARG A 266 -1.18 -19.90 -7.43
CA ARG A 266 -2.63 -19.68 -7.33
C ARG A 266 -2.97 -18.25 -6.92
N LEU A 267 -2.25 -17.71 -5.93
CA LEU A 267 -2.45 -16.34 -5.46
C LEU A 267 -2.00 -15.32 -6.51
N CYS A 268 -0.95 -15.62 -7.27
CA CYS A 268 -0.48 -14.80 -8.39
C CYS A 268 -1.53 -14.68 -9.50
N VAL A 269 -2.13 -15.81 -9.91
CA VAL A 269 -3.18 -15.81 -10.95
C VAL A 269 -4.44 -15.09 -10.45
N ALA A 270 -4.86 -15.37 -9.21
CA ALA A 270 -6.01 -14.70 -8.61
C ALA A 270 -5.78 -13.18 -8.48
N ALA A 271 -4.60 -12.77 -8.04
CA ALA A 271 -4.23 -11.36 -7.94
C ALA A 271 -4.14 -10.68 -9.30
N ALA A 272 -3.64 -11.35 -10.34
CA ALA A 272 -3.59 -10.80 -11.69
C ALA A 272 -5.00 -10.57 -12.25
N ALA A 273 -5.89 -11.55 -12.09
CA ALA A 273 -7.30 -11.42 -12.47
C ALA A 273 -7.99 -10.29 -11.69
N ALA A 274 -7.79 -10.23 -10.36
CA ALA A 274 -8.34 -9.17 -9.52
C ALA A 274 -7.76 -7.79 -9.88
N THR A 275 -6.48 -7.69 -10.24
CA THR A 275 -5.85 -6.43 -10.67
C THR A 275 -6.49 -5.93 -11.97
N ALA A 276 -6.72 -6.81 -12.94
CA ALA A 276 -7.42 -6.44 -14.17
C ALA A 276 -8.85 -5.98 -13.90
N ALA A 277 -9.57 -6.66 -13.01
CA ALA A 277 -10.92 -6.26 -12.59
C ALA A 277 -10.90 -4.91 -11.85
N ILE A 278 -9.91 -4.64 -10.99
CA ILE A 278 -9.73 -3.35 -10.30
C ILE A 278 -9.44 -2.23 -11.29
N CYS A 279 -8.66 -2.48 -12.34
CA CYS A 279 -8.43 -1.47 -13.40
C CYS A 279 -9.74 -1.04 -14.04
N ALA A 280 -10.60 -1.99 -14.42
CA ALA A 280 -11.92 -1.67 -14.98
C ALA A 280 -12.83 -1.00 -13.93
N ALA A 281 -12.85 -1.53 -12.71
CA ALA A 281 -13.71 -1.06 -11.64
C ALA A 281 -13.43 0.38 -11.25
N THR A 282 -12.17 0.75 -11.06
CA THR A 282 -11.76 2.12 -10.68
C THR A 282 -12.21 3.17 -11.69
N VAL A 283 -12.20 2.84 -12.99
CA VAL A 283 -12.70 3.70 -14.06
C VAL A 283 -14.23 3.72 -14.10
N TYR A 284 -14.86 2.54 -13.99
CA TYR A 284 -16.32 2.39 -14.03
C TYR A 284 -17.03 3.08 -12.86
N THR A 285 -16.47 2.98 -11.64
CA THR A 285 -17.00 3.62 -10.43
C THR A 285 -16.65 5.10 -10.35
N GLN A 286 -15.98 5.65 -11.38
CA GLN A 286 -15.59 7.06 -11.49
C GLN A 286 -14.63 7.53 -10.41
N ALA A 287 -13.98 6.61 -9.69
CA ALA A 287 -12.92 6.93 -8.75
C ALA A 287 -11.65 7.43 -9.45
N HIS A 288 -11.43 6.98 -10.70
CA HIS A 288 -10.23 7.25 -11.47
C HIS A 288 -10.54 7.48 -12.96
N TYR A 289 -9.74 8.31 -13.61
CA TYR A 289 -9.64 8.33 -15.07
C TYR A 289 -8.92 7.07 -15.58
N ALA A 290 -9.03 6.76 -16.88
CA ALA A 290 -8.35 5.58 -17.42
C ALA A 290 -6.82 5.72 -17.36
N ALA A 291 -6.32 6.93 -17.60
CA ALA A 291 -4.93 7.30 -17.43
C ALA A 291 -4.41 7.11 -16.01
N ASP A 292 -5.23 7.33 -14.97
CA ASP A 292 -4.83 7.06 -13.58
C ASP A 292 -4.57 5.56 -13.36
N ALA A 293 -5.42 4.69 -13.91
CA ALA A 293 -5.27 3.24 -13.81
C ALA A 293 -4.01 2.76 -14.52
N LEU A 294 -3.72 3.27 -15.72
CA LEU A 294 -2.47 3.00 -16.45
C LEU A 294 -1.24 3.53 -15.71
N GLY A 295 -1.35 4.74 -15.15
CA GLY A 295 -0.33 5.32 -14.27
C GLY A 295 -0.08 4.44 -13.05
N GLY A 296 -1.12 3.82 -12.48
CA GLY A 296 -1.04 2.84 -11.40
C GLY A 296 -0.29 1.58 -11.80
N LEU A 297 -0.54 1.02 -12.99
CA LEU A 297 0.23 -0.12 -13.50
C LEU A 297 1.71 0.24 -13.68
N ALA A 298 2.00 1.41 -14.25
CA ALA A 298 3.36 1.89 -14.44
C ALA A 298 4.08 2.13 -13.10
N SER A 299 3.41 2.77 -12.14
CA SER A 299 3.98 3.03 -10.81
C SER A 299 4.18 1.74 -10.02
N GLY A 300 3.27 0.76 -10.12
CA GLY A 300 3.40 -0.54 -9.46
C GLY A 300 4.61 -1.32 -9.97
N ALA A 301 4.82 -1.31 -11.30
CA ALA A 301 6.02 -1.89 -11.91
C ALA A 301 7.30 -1.13 -11.50
N LEU A 302 7.27 0.20 -11.49
CA LEU A 302 8.43 1.01 -11.08
C LEU A 302 8.83 0.75 -9.62
N VAL A 303 7.85 0.73 -8.71
CA VAL A 303 8.06 0.44 -7.29
C VAL A 303 8.65 -0.96 -7.11
N TRP A 304 8.12 -1.95 -7.84
CA TRP A 304 8.69 -3.30 -7.85
C TRP A 304 10.16 -3.32 -8.28
N LEU A 305 10.49 -2.68 -9.40
CA LEU A 305 11.85 -2.60 -9.93
C LEU A 305 12.80 -1.89 -8.98
N LEU A 306 12.37 -0.79 -8.36
CA LEU A 306 13.15 -0.04 -7.38
C LEU A 306 13.50 -0.91 -6.17
N LEU A 307 12.49 -1.56 -5.58
CA LEU A 307 12.66 -2.32 -4.33
C LEU A 307 13.45 -3.61 -4.54
N THR A 308 13.21 -4.31 -5.65
CA THR A 308 14.03 -5.48 -6.02
C THR A 308 15.44 -5.08 -6.44
N GLY A 309 15.61 -3.93 -7.09
CA GLY A 309 16.90 -3.33 -7.40
C GLY A 309 17.74 -3.07 -6.14
N ILE A 310 17.14 -2.45 -5.12
CA ILE A 310 17.78 -2.22 -3.81
C ILE A 310 18.20 -3.55 -3.19
N GLU A 311 17.32 -4.56 -3.19
CA GLU A 311 17.65 -5.87 -2.63
C GLU A 311 18.81 -6.53 -3.37
N ASN A 312 18.79 -6.51 -4.70
CA ASN A 312 19.81 -7.12 -5.55
C ASN A 312 21.16 -6.42 -5.42
N ALA A 313 21.19 -5.08 -5.37
CA ALA A 313 22.42 -4.32 -5.15
C ALA A 313 23.06 -4.70 -3.81
N ARG A 314 22.27 -4.79 -2.74
CA ARG A 314 22.76 -5.18 -1.41
C ARG A 314 23.29 -6.61 -1.38
N ARG A 315 22.63 -7.54 -2.07
CA ARG A 315 23.15 -8.91 -2.22
C ARG A 315 24.52 -8.89 -2.90
N ARG A 316 24.68 -8.17 -4.01
CA ARG A 316 25.97 -8.05 -4.72
C ARG A 316 27.07 -7.45 -3.83
N ASP A 317 26.76 -6.42 -3.05
CA ASP A 317 27.74 -5.80 -2.14
C ASP A 317 28.13 -6.75 -1.00
N ALA A 318 27.18 -7.53 -0.48
CA ALA A 318 27.47 -8.52 0.55
C ALA A 318 28.37 -9.66 0.02
N TRP A 319 28.20 -10.05 -1.24
CA TRP A 319 29.12 -10.96 -1.94
C TRP A 319 30.52 -10.36 -2.09
N ARG A 320 30.63 -9.11 -2.56
CA ARG A 320 31.91 -8.42 -2.77
C ARG A 320 32.71 -8.21 -1.49
N THR A 321 32.03 -7.92 -0.39
CA THR A 321 32.66 -7.64 0.92
C THR A 321 32.99 -8.89 1.74
N GLY A 322 32.77 -10.10 1.17
CA GLY A 322 33.02 -11.37 1.87
C GLY A 322 32.05 -11.65 3.03
N THR A 323 31.06 -10.79 3.26
CA THR A 323 30.07 -10.96 4.33
C THR A 323 29.09 -12.11 4.08
N LEU A 324 29.00 -12.60 2.84
CA LEU A 324 28.34 -13.86 2.46
C LEU A 324 29.32 -15.03 2.24
N GLY A 325 30.60 -14.74 1.97
CA GLY A 325 31.59 -15.73 1.51
C GLY A 325 32.32 -16.50 2.61
N ALA A 326 32.33 -16.01 3.87
CA ALA A 326 33.06 -16.66 4.96
C ALA A 326 32.33 -17.84 5.62
N ALA A 327 31.14 -18.24 5.13
CA ALA A 327 30.33 -19.31 5.72
C ALA A 327 30.39 -20.64 4.95
N GLN A 328 31.29 -20.78 3.96
CA GLN A 328 31.42 -21.98 3.12
C GLN A 328 32.86 -22.50 2.95
N GLN A 329 33.76 -22.19 3.88
CA GLN A 329 35.04 -22.90 4.01
C GLN A 329 35.13 -23.60 5.35
#